data_AF-A0A1Z5TL92-F1
#
_entry.id   AF-A0A1Z5TL92-F1
#
_cell.length_a   1.000
_cell.length_b   1.000
_cell.length_c   1.000
_cell.angle_alpha   90.00
_cell.angle_beta   90.00
_cell.angle_gamma   90.00
#
_symmetry.space_group_name_H-M   'P 1'
#
loop_
_entity.id
_entity.type
_entity.pdbx_description
1 polymer ?
#
loop_
_entity_poly.entity_id
_entity_poly.type
_entity_poly.pdbx_seq_one_letter_code
_entity_poly.pdbx_strand_id
1 'polypeptide(L)'
;MQLLAYLTLGLLAATSSAALTPKQRCQQKCNATRSGVCVAIQRFCSKKDLTANSPYSMRGAWSERNGKGIGTHVFVAPKNHCPYGSDWIPQKYCLSQFYEVCAKGDKYGHGVGSYGRNDCQEFNSANI
;
A
#
# COMPACT_ATOMS: atom_id res chain seq x y z
N MET A 1 -9.70 50.98 43.25
CA MET A 1 -10.35 50.49 42.03
C MET A 1 -9.44 49.45 41.39
N GLN A 2 -9.79 48.19 41.65
CA GLN A 2 -9.14 46.99 41.14
C GLN A 2 -9.56 46.72 39.69
N LEU A 3 -8.75 45.88 39.03
CA LEU A 3 -9.11 45.02 37.90
C LEU A 3 -9.22 45.67 36.53
N LEU A 4 -8.12 45.66 35.78
CA LEU A 4 -8.15 45.39 34.34
C LEU A 4 -7.03 44.41 33.98
N ALA A 5 -7.19 43.18 34.46
CA ALA A 5 -6.52 42.01 33.91
C ALA A 5 -7.20 41.68 32.58
N TYR A 6 -6.71 42.24 31.48
CA TYR A 6 -7.17 41.84 30.14
C TYR A 6 -6.51 40.52 29.76
N LEU A 7 -7.34 39.47 29.83
CA LEU A 7 -7.10 38.15 29.28
C LEU A 7 -6.61 38.25 27.84
N THR A 8 -5.34 37.94 27.60
CA THR A 8 -4.87 37.52 26.29
C THR A 8 -5.42 36.12 26.01
N LEU A 9 -6.51 36.06 25.26
CA LEU A 9 -7.02 34.82 24.65
C LEU A 9 -5.94 34.25 23.73
N GLY A 10 -5.23 33.23 24.22
CA GLY A 10 -4.33 32.42 23.41
C GLY A 10 -5.15 31.60 22.42
N LEU A 11 -5.14 32.01 21.15
CA LEU A 11 -5.71 31.23 20.05
C LEU A 11 -4.76 30.05 19.75
N LEU A 12 -4.96 28.91 20.44
CA LEU A 12 -4.34 27.66 20.03
C LEU A 12 -5.03 27.21 18.73
N ALA A 13 -4.44 27.54 17.58
CA ALA A 13 -4.81 26.92 16.32
C ALA A 13 -4.42 25.44 16.38
N ALA A 14 -5.39 24.58 16.70
CA ALA A 14 -5.23 23.14 16.60
C ALA A 14 -5.11 22.76 15.12
N THR A 15 -3.88 22.78 14.59
CA THR A 15 -3.61 22.24 13.25
C THR A 15 -3.81 20.74 13.30
N SER A 16 -5.00 20.29 12.90
CA SER A 16 -5.31 18.87 12.76
C SER A 16 -4.53 18.36 11.55
N SER A 17 -3.37 17.76 11.78
CA SER A 17 -2.61 17.07 10.73
C SER A 17 -3.44 15.87 10.26
N ALA A 18 -4.18 16.03 9.15
CA ALA A 18 -4.91 14.92 8.56
C ALA A 18 -3.92 13.79 8.25
N ALA A 19 -4.18 12.59 8.78
CA ALA A 19 -3.33 11.44 8.53
C ALA A 19 -3.36 11.12 7.04
N LEU A 20 -2.17 10.98 6.43
CA LEU A 20 -2.05 10.60 5.02
C LEU A 20 -2.73 9.26 4.77
N THR A 21 -3.52 9.21 3.70
CA THR A 21 -4.10 7.96 3.21
C THR A 21 -2.98 6.96 2.81
N PRO A 22 -3.26 5.65 2.80
CA PRO A 22 -2.29 4.64 2.38
C PRO A 22 -1.72 4.91 0.98
N LYS A 23 -2.57 5.32 0.04
CA LYS A 23 -2.15 5.70 -1.30
C LYS A 23 -1.15 6.85 -1.28
N GLN A 24 -1.45 7.93 -0.55
CA GLN A 24 -0.55 9.09 -0.43
C GLN A 24 0.78 8.71 0.22
N ARG A 25 0.74 7.91 1.29
CA ARG A 25 1.95 7.43 1.98
C ARG A 25 2.80 6.55 1.06
N CYS A 26 2.18 5.63 0.32
CA CYS A 26 2.87 4.82 -0.66
C CYS A 26 3.51 5.68 -1.76
N GLN A 27 2.77 6.64 -2.32
CA GLN A 27 3.30 7.56 -3.32
C GLN A 27 4.50 8.37 -2.80
N GLN A 28 4.47 8.83 -1.53
CA GLN A 28 5.61 9.49 -0.91
C GLN A 28 6.84 8.57 -0.85
N LYS A 29 6.68 7.30 -0.47
CA LYS A 29 7.80 6.33 -0.46
C LYS A 29 8.37 6.10 -1.85
N CYS A 30 7.51 5.90 -2.86
CA CYS A 30 7.93 5.73 -4.25
C CYS A 30 8.74 6.94 -4.73
N ASN A 31 8.28 8.16 -4.45
CA ASN A 31 8.95 9.38 -4.88
C ASN A 31 10.26 9.63 -4.13
N ALA A 32 10.26 9.46 -2.81
CA ALA A 32 11.42 9.73 -1.96
C ALA A 32 12.57 8.75 -2.19
N THR A 33 12.25 7.48 -2.47
CA THR A 33 13.25 6.41 -2.60
C THR A 33 13.51 5.98 -4.04
N ARG A 34 12.75 6.52 -5.00
CA ARG A 34 12.73 6.04 -6.39
C ARG A 34 12.43 4.54 -6.48
N SER A 35 11.65 4.01 -5.54
CA SER A 35 11.21 2.62 -5.52
C SER A 35 10.23 2.36 -6.66
N GLY A 36 10.42 1.23 -7.35
CA GLY A 36 9.53 0.75 -8.39
C GLY A 36 8.17 0.25 -7.90
N VAL A 37 7.93 0.18 -6.59
CA VAL A 37 6.71 -0.41 -6.01
C VAL A 37 5.42 0.18 -6.58
N CYS A 38 5.31 1.50 -6.72
CA CYS A 38 4.11 2.12 -7.30
C CYS A 38 3.87 1.68 -8.75
N VAL A 39 4.93 1.50 -9.53
CA VAL A 39 4.86 1.04 -10.93
C VAL A 39 4.45 -0.43 -10.97
N ALA A 40 5.05 -1.27 -10.13
CA ALA A 40 4.71 -2.69 -10.05
C ALA A 40 3.24 -2.90 -9.64
N ILE A 41 2.76 -2.17 -8.62
CA ILE A 41 1.35 -2.19 -8.18
C ILE A 41 0.41 -1.80 -9.33
N GLN A 42 0.70 -0.69 -10.02
CA GLN A 42 -0.13 -0.22 -11.13
C GLN A 42 -0.15 -1.22 -12.30
N ARG A 43 0.99 -1.82 -12.62
CA ARG A 43 1.09 -2.87 -13.65
C ARG A 43 0.27 -4.10 -13.27
N PHE A 44 0.44 -4.62 -12.06
CA PHE A 44 -0.28 -5.80 -11.58
C PHE A 44 -1.79 -5.57 -11.54
N CYS A 45 -2.22 -4.46 -10.91
CA CYS A 45 -3.62 -4.12 -10.80
C CYS A 45 -4.20 -3.54 -12.11
N SER A 46 -3.48 -3.50 -13.23
CA SER A 46 -4.11 -3.15 -14.52
C SER A 46 -5.04 -4.26 -15.03
N LYS A 47 -4.80 -5.51 -14.59
CA LYS A 47 -5.69 -6.65 -14.81
C LYS A 47 -6.89 -6.58 -13.86
N LYS A 48 -8.11 -6.70 -14.41
CA LYS A 48 -9.37 -6.50 -13.69
C LYS A 48 -10.03 -7.80 -13.21
N ASP A 49 -9.66 -8.92 -13.82
CA ASP A 49 -10.15 -10.27 -13.56
C ASP A 49 -9.14 -11.07 -12.71
N LEU A 50 -8.82 -10.53 -11.53
CA LEU A 50 -7.84 -11.13 -10.63
C LEU A 50 -8.51 -12.16 -9.70
N THR A 51 -7.92 -13.35 -9.60
CA THR A 51 -8.17 -14.30 -8.50
C THR A 51 -6.83 -14.61 -7.85
N ALA A 52 -6.81 -14.81 -6.53
CA ALA A 52 -5.54 -14.99 -5.81
C ALA A 52 -4.77 -16.24 -6.27
N ASN A 53 -5.49 -17.29 -6.67
CA ASN A 53 -4.93 -18.55 -7.15
C ASN A 53 -4.62 -18.59 -8.67
N SER A 54 -4.80 -17.49 -9.42
CA SER A 54 -4.51 -17.50 -10.84
C SER A 54 -3.00 -17.53 -11.12
N PRO A 55 -2.54 -18.15 -12.22
CA PRO A 55 -1.15 -18.08 -12.64
C PRO A 55 -0.63 -16.65 -12.82
N TYR A 56 -1.51 -15.72 -13.21
CA TYR A 56 -1.16 -14.30 -13.30
C TYR A 56 -0.85 -13.72 -11.92
N SER A 57 -1.75 -13.93 -10.95
CA SER A 57 -1.60 -13.37 -9.60
C SER A 57 -0.35 -13.87 -8.92
N MET A 58 -0.07 -15.17 -9.01
CA MET A 58 1.10 -15.80 -8.39
C MET A 58 2.41 -15.43 -9.09
N ARG A 59 2.40 -15.25 -10.42
CA ARG A 59 3.60 -14.77 -11.16
C ARG A 59 3.89 -13.32 -10.85
N GLY A 60 2.86 -12.52 -10.63
CA GLY A 60 3.02 -11.12 -10.28
C GLY A 60 3.41 -10.21 -11.44
N ALA A 61 3.70 -8.96 -11.10
CA ALA A 61 4.23 -7.95 -12.01
C ALA A 61 5.50 -7.32 -11.43
N TRP A 62 6.37 -6.88 -12.34
CA TRP A 62 7.68 -6.38 -12.01
C TRP A 62 7.82 -4.91 -12.40
N SER A 63 8.65 -4.21 -11.65
CA SER A 63 9.23 -2.92 -12.02
C SER A 63 10.74 -3.08 -12.07
N GLU A 64 11.35 -2.56 -13.12
CA GLU A 64 12.79 -2.54 -13.26
C GLU A 64 13.42 -1.56 -12.26
N ARG A 65 14.70 -1.76 -11.97
CA ARG A 65 15.50 -0.76 -11.27
C ARG A 65 15.62 0.47 -12.17
N ASN A 66 15.11 1.61 -11.72
CA ASN A 66 15.23 2.87 -12.47
C ASN A 66 16.37 3.74 -11.90
N GLY A 67 17.54 3.73 -12.55
CA GLY A 67 18.72 4.47 -12.11
C GLY A 67 19.24 4.01 -10.75
N LYS A 68 19.29 4.93 -9.76
CA LYS A 68 19.63 4.60 -8.36
C LYS A 68 18.46 4.00 -7.55
N GLY A 69 17.30 3.78 -8.18
CA GLY A 69 16.11 3.23 -7.55
C GLY A 69 16.17 1.71 -7.34
N ILE A 70 15.21 1.19 -6.57
CA ILE A 70 15.09 -0.23 -6.28
C ILE A 70 13.94 -0.84 -7.08
N GLY A 71 14.20 -1.96 -7.76
CA GLY A 71 13.19 -2.69 -8.50
C GLY A 71 12.22 -3.38 -7.55
N THR A 72 11.03 -3.74 -8.02
CA THR A 72 10.02 -4.34 -7.15
C THR A 72 9.22 -5.38 -7.90
N HIS A 73 9.02 -6.52 -7.26
CA HIS A 73 8.09 -7.57 -7.66
C HIS A 73 6.87 -7.51 -6.75
N VAL A 74 5.67 -7.49 -7.33
CA VAL A 74 4.43 -7.61 -6.58
C VAL A 74 3.65 -8.82 -7.07
N PHE A 75 3.08 -9.59 -6.15
CA PHE A 75 2.26 -10.75 -6.47
C PHE A 75 1.19 -10.97 -5.41
N VAL A 76 0.18 -11.77 -5.76
CA VAL A 76 -0.82 -12.25 -4.82
C VAL A 76 -0.84 -13.77 -4.87
N ALA A 77 -0.77 -14.41 -3.71
CA ALA A 77 -0.82 -15.87 -3.59
C ALA A 77 -1.89 -16.30 -2.57
N PRO A 78 -2.52 -17.48 -2.76
CA PRO A 78 -3.35 -18.05 -1.73
C PRO A 78 -2.48 -18.56 -0.58
N LYS A 79 -2.94 -18.40 0.66
CA LYS A 79 -2.28 -19.05 1.81
C LYS A 79 -2.59 -20.55 1.86
N ASN A 80 -1.66 -21.32 2.43
CA ASN A 80 -1.71 -22.78 2.45
C ASN A 80 -2.96 -23.37 3.14
N HIS A 81 -3.55 -22.68 4.13
CA HIS A 81 -4.75 -23.15 4.85
C HIS A 81 -6.06 -22.88 4.10
N CYS A 82 -5.99 -22.23 2.95
CA CYS A 82 -7.18 -21.73 2.26
C CYS A 82 -7.73 -22.75 1.27
N PRO A 83 -9.07 -22.83 1.15
CA PRO A 83 -9.69 -23.70 0.18
C PRO A 83 -9.25 -23.33 -1.24
N TYR A 84 -9.09 -24.34 -2.09
CA TYR A 84 -8.74 -24.14 -3.49
C TYR A 84 -9.83 -23.32 -4.19
N GLY A 85 -9.44 -22.32 -4.99
CA GLY A 85 -10.38 -21.39 -5.62
C GLY A 85 -10.56 -20.06 -4.89
N SER A 86 -9.67 -19.73 -3.96
CA SER A 86 -9.78 -18.51 -3.14
C SER A 86 -9.84 -17.22 -3.97
N ASP A 87 -11.07 -16.71 -3.96
CA ASP A 87 -11.59 -15.35 -4.08
C ASP A 87 -11.08 -14.46 -5.21
N TRP A 88 -12.06 -14.03 -6.00
CA TRP A 88 -11.99 -12.85 -6.85
C TRP A 88 -11.49 -11.64 -6.05
N ILE A 89 -10.59 -10.88 -6.66
CA ILE A 89 -10.04 -9.64 -6.12
C ILE A 89 -10.62 -8.50 -6.96
N PRO A 90 -11.68 -7.83 -6.49
CA PRO A 90 -12.18 -6.64 -7.15
C PRO A 90 -11.08 -5.59 -7.33
N GLN A 91 -11.11 -4.90 -8.47
CA GLN A 91 -10.11 -3.91 -8.84
C GLN A 91 -9.81 -2.87 -7.75
N LYS A 92 -10.86 -2.38 -7.08
CA LYS A 92 -10.74 -1.43 -5.97
C LYS A 92 -9.88 -1.99 -4.83
N TYR A 93 -10.07 -3.27 -4.52
CA TYR A 93 -9.34 -3.96 -3.47
C TYR A 93 -7.89 -4.28 -3.86
N CYS A 94 -7.61 -4.62 -5.13
CA CYS A 94 -6.23 -4.80 -5.59
C CYS A 94 -5.39 -3.56 -5.25
N LEU A 95 -5.84 -2.38 -5.68
CA LEU A 95 -5.12 -1.13 -5.44
C LEU A 95 -5.08 -0.77 -3.96
N SER A 96 -6.21 -0.81 -3.26
CA SER A 96 -6.25 -0.38 -1.86
C SER A 96 -5.39 -1.26 -0.96
N GLN A 97 -5.41 -2.58 -1.16
CA GLN A 97 -4.65 -3.54 -0.35
C GLN A 97 -3.14 -3.43 -0.64
N PHE A 98 -2.72 -3.32 -1.91
CA PHE A 98 -1.31 -3.07 -2.21
C PHE A 98 -0.81 -1.72 -1.70
N TYR A 99 -1.63 -0.67 -1.72
CA TYR A 99 -1.25 0.60 -1.12
C TYR A 99 -1.15 0.55 0.39
N GLU A 100 -1.99 -0.24 1.06
CA GLU A 100 -1.85 -0.54 2.49
C GLU A 100 -0.53 -1.28 2.79
N VAL A 101 -0.21 -2.33 2.02
CA VAL A 101 1.07 -3.06 2.14
C VAL A 101 2.25 -2.11 1.95
N CYS A 102 2.25 -1.30 0.89
CA CYS A 102 3.29 -0.32 0.62
C CYS A 102 3.42 0.74 1.72
N ALA A 103 2.28 1.26 2.21
CA ALA A 103 2.25 2.26 3.26
C ALA A 103 2.86 1.74 4.57
N LYS A 104 2.57 0.50 4.96
CA LYS A 104 3.05 -0.15 6.19
C LYS A 104 4.41 -0.85 6.07
N GLY A 105 4.81 -1.15 4.83
CA GLY A 105 6.08 -1.80 4.53
C GLY A 105 7.31 -0.97 4.90
N ASP A 106 8.47 -1.43 4.47
CA ASP A 106 9.74 -0.75 4.71
C ASP A 106 9.82 0.65 4.05
N LYS A 107 10.99 1.29 4.12
CA LYS A 107 11.19 2.62 3.54
C LYS A 107 10.97 2.67 2.02
N TYR A 108 11.12 1.55 1.31
CA TYR A 108 10.90 1.40 -0.13
C TYR A 108 9.48 0.98 -0.48
N GLY A 109 8.65 0.66 0.52
CA GLY A 109 7.28 0.17 0.35
C GLY A 109 7.19 -1.34 0.16
N HIS A 110 8.22 -2.09 0.51
CA HIS A 110 8.21 -3.55 0.46
C HIS A 110 7.60 -4.14 1.74
N GLY A 111 6.78 -5.17 1.59
CA GLY A 111 6.06 -5.76 2.71
C GLY A 111 5.07 -6.82 2.27
N VAL A 112 4.39 -7.40 3.26
CA VAL A 112 3.39 -8.44 3.08
C VAL A 112 2.12 -8.06 3.84
N GLY A 113 0.96 -8.31 3.25
CA GLY A 113 -0.34 -8.15 3.88
C GLY A 113 -1.25 -9.33 3.57
N SER A 114 -2.23 -9.56 4.44
CA SER A 114 -3.19 -10.66 4.28
C SER A 114 -4.60 -10.09 4.26
N TYR A 115 -5.39 -10.54 3.29
CA TYR A 115 -6.70 -9.99 2.96
C TYR A 115 -7.62 -11.08 2.39
N GLY A 116 -8.83 -10.67 1.99
CA GLY A 116 -9.85 -11.58 1.49
C GLY A 116 -10.53 -12.35 2.61
N ARG A 117 -11.35 -13.35 2.26
CA ARG A 117 -12.02 -14.18 3.26
C ARG A 117 -10.98 -14.98 4.06
N ASN A 118 -11.06 -14.95 5.39
CA ASN A 118 -10.18 -15.71 6.28
C ASN A 118 -8.67 -15.45 6.05
N ASP A 119 -8.32 -14.23 5.65
CA ASP A 119 -6.93 -13.81 5.34
C ASP A 119 -6.25 -14.66 4.28
N CYS A 120 -7.03 -15.20 3.34
CA CYS A 120 -6.58 -16.18 2.37
C CYS A 120 -5.79 -15.62 1.19
N GLN A 121 -5.74 -14.31 1.01
CA GLN A 121 -5.01 -13.66 -0.06
C GLN A 121 -3.79 -12.97 0.54
N GLU A 122 -2.61 -13.47 0.23
CA GLU A 122 -1.35 -12.84 0.63
C GLU A 122 -0.90 -11.89 -0.48
N PHE A 123 -0.84 -10.60 -0.16
CA PHE A 123 -0.36 -9.54 -1.04
C PHE A 123 1.08 -9.25 -0.67
N ASN A 124 1.99 -9.46 -1.61
CA ASN A 124 3.42 -9.34 -1.38
C ASN A 124 4.04 -8.31 -2.32
N SER A 125 4.88 -7.44 -1.76
CA SER A 125 5.72 -6.51 -2.50
C SER A 125 7.17 -6.71 -2.04
N ALA A 126 8.02 -7.26 -2.90
CA ALA A 126 9.39 -7.62 -2.57
C ALA A 126 10.42 -6.87 -3.42
N ASN A 127 11.60 -6.69 -2.83
CA ASN A 127 12.80 -6.19 -3.53
C ASN A 127 13.34 -7.25 -4.50
N ILE A 128 13.96 -6.80 -5.59
CA ILE A 128 14.57 -7.61 -6.65
C ILE A 128 16.02 -7.19 -6.92
#